data_AF-A0A6P6X2G1-F1
#
_entry.id   AF-A0A6P6X2G1-F1
#
_cell.length_a   1.000
_cell.length_b   1.000
_cell.length_c   1.000
_cell.angle_alpha   90.00
_cell.angle_beta   90.00
_cell.angle_gamma   90.00
#
_symmetry.space_group_name_H-M   'P 1'
#
loop_
_entity.id
_entity.type
_entity.pdbx_description
1 polymer ?
#
loop_
_entity_poly.entity_id
_entity_poly.type
_entity_poly.pdbx_seq_one_letter_code
_entity_poly.pdbx_strand_id
1 'polypeptide(L)'
;MKKIMSGEINGKAKIVLSGPSNSTSSMVAAICYTWLMENRMKADNEGRGSEGTNGELLVPVMNMRRGKMWKQKQAAWLFHHVGIDASALLFSDEVDLETLMMTKKLSILIIGEDILQKNGEVGSACTILTDNYCEDAYDLLQTPMLKKLLLAGILLDTQNLNPSAKLSMTRDSEAIQLLLVGSAPTYRNSLFDQLMQDQRDDAFSGVLQKNYVKPPTECNNSKGSTLDQQISDKNTDQEGVAPVADKSPKDAQNAKANTVSPKPGKPIPTPTKSPAVTPAKAPDTNRGKNTFFLAKWFGFGSK
;
A
#
# COMPACT_ATOMS: atom_id res chain seq x y z
N MET A 1 -22.69 8.91 -4.56
CA MET A 1 -21.67 8.78 -5.62
C MET A 1 -21.94 9.69 -6.82
N LYS A 2 -23.05 9.53 -7.57
CA LYS A 2 -23.37 10.39 -8.74
C LYS A 2 -23.24 11.91 -8.51
N LYS A 3 -23.69 12.39 -7.35
CA LYS A 3 -23.61 13.81 -6.93
C LYS A 3 -22.17 14.34 -6.73
N ILE A 4 -21.24 13.48 -6.34
CA ILE A 4 -19.81 13.85 -6.20
C ILE A 4 -19.17 13.92 -7.58
N MET A 5 -19.53 12.98 -8.46
CA MET A 5 -19.04 12.94 -9.85
C MET A 5 -19.50 14.16 -10.65
N SER A 6 -20.71 14.69 -10.39
CA SER A 6 -21.27 15.87 -11.06
C SER A 6 -20.98 17.20 -10.35
N GLY A 7 -20.28 17.21 -9.22
CA GLY A 7 -20.04 18.42 -8.41
C GLY A 7 -21.26 18.96 -7.65
N GLU A 8 -22.43 18.32 -7.80
CA GLU A 8 -23.69 18.72 -7.16
C GLU A 8 -23.83 18.16 -5.74
N ILE A 9 -22.99 18.62 -4.81
CA ILE A 9 -23.11 18.29 -3.39
C ILE A 9 -23.85 19.40 -2.61
N ASN A 10 -24.88 18.99 -1.86
CA ASN A 10 -25.67 19.83 -0.95
C ASN A 10 -25.01 19.99 0.44
N GLY A 11 -23.79 19.46 0.63
CA GLY A 11 -23.03 19.53 1.89
C GLY A 11 -21.52 19.63 1.63
N LYS A 12 -20.70 19.62 2.69
CA LYS A 12 -19.23 19.56 2.57
C LYS A 12 -18.80 18.09 2.38
N ALA A 13 -17.90 17.85 1.42
CA ALA A 13 -17.27 16.55 1.24
C ALA A 13 -15.81 16.61 1.69
N LYS A 14 -15.31 15.49 2.19
CA LYS A 14 -13.90 15.29 2.51
C LYS A 14 -13.39 14.12 1.68
N ILE A 15 -12.61 14.42 0.66
CA ILE A 15 -12.00 13.39 -0.18
C ILE A 15 -10.71 12.93 0.46
N VAL A 16 -10.57 11.62 0.57
CA VAL A 16 -9.35 10.96 1.04
C VAL A 16 -8.68 10.31 -0.16
N LEU A 17 -7.62 10.93 -0.65
CA LEU A 17 -6.83 10.42 -1.77
C LEU A 17 -5.83 9.38 -1.28
N SER A 18 -5.71 8.28 -2.04
CA SER A 18 -4.55 7.39 -1.91
C SER A 18 -3.24 8.17 -2.13
N GLY A 19 -2.16 7.71 -1.50
CA GLY A 19 -0.86 8.36 -1.61
C GLY A 19 -0.35 8.46 -3.06
N PRO A 20 0.56 9.41 -3.35
CA PRO A 20 0.97 9.77 -4.71
C PRO A 20 1.62 8.62 -5.49
N SER A 21 2.25 7.67 -4.79
CA SER A 21 2.83 6.46 -5.39
C SER A 21 1.77 5.50 -5.95
N ASN A 22 0.50 5.68 -5.57
CA ASN A 22 -0.59 4.76 -5.90
C ASN A 22 -0.25 3.29 -5.59
N SER A 23 0.50 3.06 -4.50
CA SER A 23 0.75 1.72 -4.01
C SER A 23 -0.55 1.06 -3.55
N THR A 24 -0.63 -0.27 -3.67
CA THR A 24 -1.74 -1.04 -3.12
C THR A 24 -2.01 -0.70 -1.65
N SER A 25 -0.96 -0.55 -0.85
CA SER A 25 -1.05 -0.18 0.57
C SER A 25 -1.67 1.20 0.81
N SER A 26 -1.40 2.19 -0.05
CA SER A 26 -1.96 3.53 0.12
C SER A 26 -3.43 3.60 -0.32
N MET A 27 -3.81 2.82 -1.34
CA MET A 27 -5.20 2.63 -1.74
C MET A 27 -6.01 1.93 -0.65
N VAL A 28 -5.46 0.85 -0.09
CA VAL A 28 -6.03 0.14 1.07
C VAL A 28 -6.22 1.10 2.23
N ALA A 29 -5.19 1.86 2.60
CA ALA A 29 -5.27 2.80 3.71
C ALA A 29 -6.35 3.87 3.50
N ALA A 30 -6.55 4.37 2.28
CA ALA A 30 -7.63 5.32 1.99
C ALA A 30 -9.03 4.70 2.21
N ILE A 31 -9.25 3.47 1.70
CA ILE A 31 -10.51 2.73 1.89
C ILE A 31 -10.75 2.42 3.37
N CYS A 32 -9.74 1.88 4.06
CA CYS A 32 -9.86 1.51 5.47
C CYS A 32 -10.07 2.74 6.37
N TYR A 33 -9.33 3.83 6.14
CA TYR A 33 -9.49 5.08 6.90
C TYR A 33 -10.90 5.62 6.80
N THR A 34 -11.43 5.75 5.58
CA THR A 34 -12.77 6.30 5.35
C THR A 34 -13.85 5.40 5.95
N TRP A 35 -13.75 4.08 5.76
CA TRP A 35 -14.69 3.12 6.33
C TRP A 35 -14.69 3.16 7.86
N LEU A 36 -13.51 3.18 8.49
CA LEU A 36 -13.37 3.22 9.95
C LEU A 36 -13.94 4.52 10.54
N MET A 37 -13.62 5.67 9.92
CA MET A 37 -14.16 6.95 10.34
C MET A 37 -15.69 7.00 10.25
N GLU A 38 -16.25 6.50 9.15
CA GLU A 38 -17.70 6.49 8.94
C GLU A 38 -18.42 5.59 9.96
N ASN A 39 -17.89 4.40 10.24
CA ASN A 39 -18.50 3.48 11.21
C ASN A 39 -18.32 3.95 12.66
N ARG A 40 -17.21 4.62 12.99
CA ARG A 40 -17.03 5.26 14.31
C ARG A 40 -18.03 6.39 14.51
N MET A 41 -18.24 7.23 13.50
CA MET A 41 -19.25 8.30 13.56
C MET A 41 -20.67 7.75 13.74
N LYS A 42 -21.00 6.59 13.14
CA LYS A 42 -22.29 5.94 13.35
C LYS A 42 -22.44 5.47 14.79
N ALA A 43 -21.45 4.78 15.34
CA ALA A 43 -21.46 4.32 16.73
C ALA A 43 -21.59 5.49 17.73
N ASP A 44 -20.89 6.61 17.48
CA ASP A 44 -20.96 7.81 18.33
C ASP A 44 -22.33 8.51 18.25
N ASN A 45 -23.00 8.48 17.08
CA ASN A 45 -24.29 9.12 16.86
C ASN A 45 -25.49 8.25 17.30
N GLU A 46 -25.37 6.93 17.34
CA GLU A 46 -26.42 6.05 17.87
C GLU A 46 -26.74 6.32 19.37
N GLY A 47 -25.84 6.99 20.09
CA GLY A 47 -26.05 7.48 21.47
C GLY A 47 -26.61 8.90 21.60
N ARG A 48 -26.68 9.69 20.52
CA ARG A 48 -27.23 11.07 20.53
C ARG A 48 -28.37 11.14 19.52
N GLY A 49 -29.60 11.31 20.02
CA GLY A 49 -30.81 11.45 19.22
C GLY A 49 -30.61 12.36 18.00
N SER A 50 -31.29 11.98 16.91
CA SER A 50 -31.18 12.51 15.55
C SER A 50 -31.34 14.04 15.43
N GLU A 51 -30.34 14.81 15.84
CA GLU A 51 -30.21 16.22 15.52
C GLU A 51 -28.79 16.53 15.02
N GLY A 52 -28.72 16.73 13.70
CA GLY A 52 -27.81 17.71 13.11
C GLY A 52 -26.33 17.37 13.07
N THR A 53 -25.94 16.24 12.48
CA THR A 53 -24.64 16.26 11.78
C THR A 53 -24.87 16.77 10.37
N ASN A 54 -24.39 17.99 10.11
CA ASN A 54 -24.02 18.41 8.75
C ASN A 54 -22.89 17.47 8.29
N GLY A 55 -23.26 16.23 7.98
CA GLY A 55 -22.36 15.10 7.84
C GLY A 55 -21.40 15.35 6.69
N GLU A 56 -20.16 15.66 7.04
CA GLU A 56 -19.09 15.79 6.06
C GLU A 56 -18.88 14.40 5.45
N LEU A 57 -19.21 14.26 4.16
CA LEU A 57 -19.16 12.97 3.49
C LEU A 57 -17.69 12.62 3.21
N LEU A 58 -17.16 11.61 3.91
CA LEU A 58 -15.83 11.07 3.64
C LEU A 58 -15.88 10.11 2.46
N VAL A 59 -14.97 10.30 1.50
CA VAL A 59 -14.98 9.53 0.25
C VAL A 59 -13.56 9.10 -0.11
N PRO A 60 -13.27 7.79 -0.17
CA PRO A 60 -11.99 7.31 -0.66
C PRO A 60 -11.92 7.48 -2.17
N VAL A 61 -10.85 8.10 -2.66
CA VAL A 61 -10.60 8.29 -4.09
C VAL A 61 -9.20 7.79 -4.40
N MET A 62 -9.09 6.92 -5.40
CA MET A 62 -7.80 6.46 -5.90
C MET A 62 -7.14 7.59 -6.68
N ASN A 63 -5.92 7.98 -6.30
CA ASN A 63 -5.18 9.09 -6.90
C ASN A 63 -4.55 8.71 -8.26
N MET A 64 -5.34 8.06 -9.10
CA MET A 64 -5.00 7.65 -10.44
C MET A 64 -6.25 7.60 -11.31
N ARG A 65 -6.06 7.52 -12.63
CA ARG A 65 -7.17 7.27 -13.55
C ARG A 65 -7.67 5.83 -13.44
N ARG A 66 -8.98 5.59 -13.55
CA ARG A 66 -9.54 4.21 -13.58
C ARG A 66 -8.85 3.35 -14.62
N GLY A 67 -8.66 3.91 -15.82
CA GLY A 67 -7.98 3.25 -16.94
C GLY A 67 -6.51 2.89 -16.71
N LYS A 68 -5.90 3.28 -15.58
CA LYS A 68 -4.54 2.86 -15.18
C LYS A 68 -4.56 1.73 -14.13
N MET A 69 -5.71 1.44 -13.52
CA MET A 69 -5.86 0.40 -12.50
C MET A 69 -5.54 -1.01 -13.03
N TRP A 70 -5.70 -1.26 -14.33
CA TRP A 70 -5.30 -2.53 -14.95
C TRP A 70 -3.81 -2.85 -14.81
N LYS A 71 -2.95 -1.83 -14.60
CA LYS A 71 -1.51 -2.04 -14.32
C LYS A 71 -1.26 -2.36 -12.85
N GLN A 72 -2.20 -2.06 -11.97
CA GLN A 72 -2.13 -2.31 -10.53
C GLN A 72 -2.79 -3.64 -10.18
N LYS A 73 -2.30 -4.74 -10.77
CA LYS A 73 -2.90 -6.08 -10.63
C LYS A 73 -3.04 -6.51 -9.17
N GLN A 74 -2.06 -6.22 -8.33
CA GLN A 74 -2.09 -6.58 -6.90
C GLN A 74 -3.26 -5.92 -6.17
N ALA A 75 -3.47 -4.62 -6.38
CA ALA A 75 -4.58 -3.88 -5.77
C ALA A 75 -5.92 -4.34 -6.34
N ALA A 76 -6.03 -4.49 -7.66
CA ALA A 76 -7.26 -4.94 -8.32
C ALA A 76 -7.66 -6.35 -7.86
N TRP A 77 -6.68 -7.25 -7.72
CA TRP A 77 -6.90 -8.60 -7.21
C TRP A 77 -7.37 -8.57 -5.78
N LEU A 78 -6.68 -7.81 -4.91
CA LEU A 78 -7.06 -7.70 -3.50
C LEU A 78 -8.50 -7.20 -3.36
N PHE A 79 -8.88 -6.13 -4.07
CA PHE A 79 -10.22 -5.55 -4.00
C PHE A 79 -11.29 -6.51 -4.52
N HIS A 80 -11.04 -7.17 -5.65
CA HIS A 80 -11.92 -8.20 -6.16
C HIS A 80 -12.11 -9.35 -5.16
N HIS A 81 -11.01 -9.82 -4.58
CA HIS A 81 -10.98 -10.98 -3.70
C HIS A 81 -11.57 -10.69 -2.30
N VAL A 82 -11.59 -9.44 -1.85
CA VAL A 82 -12.33 -9.02 -0.65
C VAL A 82 -13.79 -8.64 -0.93
N GLY A 83 -14.24 -8.71 -2.19
CA GLY A 83 -15.62 -8.42 -2.59
C GLY A 83 -15.96 -6.94 -2.73
N ILE A 84 -14.96 -6.06 -2.88
CA ILE A 84 -15.22 -4.65 -3.20
C ILE A 84 -15.66 -4.56 -4.66
N ASP A 85 -16.86 -4.03 -4.88
CA ASP A 85 -17.34 -3.75 -6.23
C ASP A 85 -16.47 -2.66 -6.88
N ALA A 86 -15.91 -2.98 -8.05
CA ALA A 86 -15.10 -2.04 -8.80
C ALA A 86 -15.88 -0.79 -9.20
N SER A 87 -17.20 -0.88 -9.38
CA SER A 87 -18.05 0.27 -9.68
C SER A 87 -18.20 1.25 -8.50
N ALA A 88 -17.98 0.77 -7.28
CA ALA A 88 -18.03 1.55 -6.05
C ALA A 88 -16.69 2.22 -5.68
N LEU A 89 -15.62 1.92 -6.40
CA LEU A 89 -14.35 2.64 -6.26
C LEU A 89 -14.38 3.93 -7.07
N LEU A 90 -13.97 5.05 -6.50
CA LEU A 90 -13.81 6.30 -7.24
C LEU A 90 -12.35 6.55 -7.61
N PHE A 91 -12.14 7.07 -8.81
CA PHE A 91 -10.83 7.44 -9.35
C PHE A 91 -10.76 8.95 -9.59
N SER A 92 -9.54 9.49 -9.68
CA SER A 92 -9.34 10.93 -9.80
C SER A 92 -9.87 11.53 -11.11
N ASP A 93 -10.02 10.73 -12.16
CA ASP A 93 -10.65 11.16 -13.43
C ASP A 93 -12.18 11.09 -13.43
N GLU A 94 -12.78 10.66 -12.32
CA GLU A 94 -14.23 10.50 -12.17
C GLU A 94 -14.84 11.50 -11.19
N VAL A 95 -13.99 12.30 -10.54
CA VAL A 95 -14.38 13.32 -9.59
C VAL A 95 -13.93 14.67 -10.11
N ASP A 96 -14.86 15.61 -10.23
CA ASP A 96 -14.56 16.99 -10.57
C ASP A 96 -13.98 17.73 -9.35
N LEU A 97 -12.72 17.43 -9.03
CA LEU A 97 -12.00 18.02 -7.92
C LEU A 97 -11.86 19.54 -8.08
N GLU A 98 -11.70 20.03 -9.31
CA GLU A 98 -11.49 21.44 -9.60
C GLU A 98 -12.73 22.28 -9.23
N THR A 99 -13.90 21.93 -9.76
CA THR A 99 -15.15 22.64 -9.44
C THR A 99 -15.48 22.54 -7.96
N LEU A 100 -15.25 21.37 -7.34
CA LEU A 100 -15.52 21.16 -5.92
C LEU A 100 -14.60 21.98 -5.01
N MET A 101 -13.32 22.16 -5.37
CA MET A 101 -12.39 23.05 -4.67
C MET A 101 -12.79 24.52 -4.86
N MET A 102 -13.10 24.94 -6.09
CA MET A 102 -13.48 26.33 -6.40
C MET A 102 -14.77 26.76 -5.69
N THR A 103 -15.72 25.85 -5.50
CA THR A 103 -16.96 26.10 -4.76
C THR A 103 -16.79 26.06 -3.23
N LYS A 104 -15.57 25.80 -2.72
CA LYS A 104 -15.26 25.64 -1.28
C LYS A 104 -16.11 24.57 -0.58
N LYS A 105 -16.62 23.60 -1.33
CA LYS A 105 -17.44 22.49 -0.82
C LYS A 105 -16.61 21.24 -0.52
N LEU A 106 -15.30 21.28 -0.74
CA LEU A 106 -14.42 20.12 -0.65
C LEU A 106 -13.15 20.42 0.14
N SER A 107 -12.81 19.48 1.03
CA SER A 107 -11.47 19.32 1.61
C SER A 107 -10.85 18.04 1.05
N ILE A 108 -9.56 18.09 0.71
CA ILE A 108 -8.79 16.93 0.25
C ILE A 108 -7.77 16.58 1.32
N LEU A 109 -7.64 15.30 1.64
CA LEU A 109 -6.62 14.73 2.51
C LEU A 109 -5.90 13.62 1.76
N ILE A 110 -4.57 13.63 1.78
CA ILE A 110 -3.74 12.64 1.09
C ILE A 110 -3.13 11.67 2.12
N ILE A 111 -3.29 10.37 1.89
CA ILE A 111 -2.65 9.33 2.70
C ILE A 111 -1.12 9.41 2.56
N GLY A 112 -0.44 9.47 3.71
CA GLY A 112 1.02 9.55 3.80
C GLY A 112 1.57 10.97 3.72
N GLU A 113 0.72 11.97 3.40
CA GLU A 113 1.10 13.39 3.35
C GLU A 113 0.30 14.20 4.37
N ASP A 114 -1.03 14.28 4.28
CA ASP A 114 -1.84 15.05 5.23
C ASP A 114 -2.22 14.21 6.46
N ILE A 115 -2.47 12.93 6.23
CA ILE A 115 -2.94 11.97 7.25
C ILE A 115 -2.18 10.65 7.15
N LEU A 116 -2.07 9.92 8.26
CA LEU A 116 -1.33 8.65 8.34
C LEU A 116 0.15 8.77 7.88
N GLN A 117 0.77 9.90 8.17
CA GLN A 117 2.20 10.10 7.90
C GLN A 117 3.04 9.12 8.71
N LYS A 118 4.01 8.48 8.05
CA LYS A 118 4.94 7.57 8.71
C LYS A 118 6.08 8.39 9.32
N ASN A 119 6.23 8.32 10.64
CA ASN A 119 7.28 9.03 11.40
C ASN A 119 8.62 8.24 11.47
N GLY A 120 8.79 7.21 10.65
CA GLY A 120 9.97 6.32 10.67
C GLY A 120 9.90 5.17 11.67
N GLU A 121 8.89 5.11 12.53
CA GLU A 121 8.68 4.02 13.50
C GLU A 121 7.86 2.85 12.93
N VAL A 122 7.23 3.05 11.77
CA VAL A 122 6.33 2.10 11.12
C VAL A 122 6.63 2.01 9.63
N GLY A 123 6.55 0.80 9.08
CA GLY A 123 6.69 0.53 7.66
C GLY A 123 5.45 0.93 6.84
N SER A 124 4.25 0.80 7.42
CA SER A 124 2.97 0.99 6.72
C SER A 124 2.03 2.01 7.37
N ALA A 125 1.28 2.74 6.53
CA ALA A 125 0.14 3.55 7.00
C ALA A 125 -1.00 2.68 7.56
N CYS A 126 -1.11 1.42 7.13
CA CYS A 126 -2.09 0.47 7.66
C CYS A 126 -1.78 0.05 9.12
N THR A 127 -0.50 0.11 9.52
CA THR A 127 -0.09 -0.08 10.93
C THR A 127 -0.62 1.05 11.78
N ILE A 128 -0.47 2.31 11.35
CA ILE A 128 -1.01 3.49 12.05
C ILE A 128 -2.53 3.37 12.21
N LEU A 129 -3.24 2.93 11.17
CA LEU A 129 -4.69 2.69 11.26
C LEU A 129 -5.05 1.61 12.28
N THR A 130 -4.31 0.51 12.29
CA THR A 130 -4.54 -0.58 13.25
C THR A 130 -4.32 -0.07 14.67
N ASP A 131 -3.23 0.65 14.91
CA ASP A 131 -2.89 1.21 16.22
C ASP A 131 -3.94 2.22 16.71
N ASN A 132 -4.42 3.09 15.83
CA ASN A 132 -5.42 4.12 16.16
C ASN A 132 -6.77 3.54 16.61
N TYR A 133 -7.10 2.30 16.23
CA TYR A 133 -8.40 1.68 16.49
C TYR A 133 -8.31 0.43 17.39
N CYS A 134 -7.12 -0.02 17.77
CA CYS A 134 -6.93 -1.25 18.54
C CYS A 134 -7.46 -1.17 19.99
N GLU A 135 -7.45 0.02 20.59
CA GLU A 135 -8.02 0.28 21.92
C GLU A 135 -9.52 0.60 21.85
N ASP A 136 -9.87 1.61 21.06
CA ASP A 136 -11.18 2.27 21.13
C ASP A 136 -12.26 1.60 20.27
N ALA A 137 -11.88 0.76 19.30
CA ALA A 137 -12.80 0.22 18.29
C ALA A 137 -12.29 -1.12 17.74
N TYR A 138 -11.86 -2.01 18.63
CA TYR A 138 -11.31 -3.32 18.29
C TYR A 138 -12.31 -4.20 17.53
N ASP A 139 -13.60 -4.09 17.87
CA ASP A 139 -14.71 -4.75 17.20
C ASP A 139 -14.79 -4.40 15.71
N LEU A 140 -14.59 -3.13 15.35
CA LEU A 140 -14.50 -2.72 13.95
C LEU A 140 -13.31 -3.38 13.24
N LEU A 141 -12.15 -3.46 13.90
CA LEU A 141 -10.96 -4.16 13.39
C LEU A 141 -11.17 -5.67 13.20
N GLN A 142 -12.14 -6.28 13.90
CA GLN A 142 -12.49 -7.69 13.70
C GLN A 142 -13.31 -7.94 12.43
N THR A 143 -13.78 -6.89 11.75
CA THR A 143 -14.47 -7.02 10.46
C THR A 143 -13.59 -7.76 9.44
N PRO A 144 -14.02 -8.93 8.91
CA PRO A 144 -13.15 -9.79 8.10
C PRO A 144 -12.51 -9.10 6.89
N MET A 145 -13.30 -8.28 6.18
CA MET A 145 -12.82 -7.50 5.03
C MET A 145 -11.73 -6.50 5.45
N LEU A 146 -12.00 -5.72 6.50
CA LEU A 146 -11.08 -4.70 7.00
C LEU A 146 -9.77 -5.33 7.48
N LYS A 147 -9.88 -6.40 8.27
CA LYS A 147 -8.74 -7.17 8.78
C LYS A 147 -7.82 -7.65 7.65
N LYS A 148 -8.40 -8.22 6.60
CA LYS A 148 -7.66 -8.71 5.43
C LYS A 148 -7.00 -7.57 4.63
N LEU A 149 -7.71 -6.46 4.44
CA LEU A 149 -7.18 -5.27 3.77
C LEU A 149 -6.00 -4.68 4.53
N LEU A 150 -6.16 -4.37 5.81
CA LEU A 150 -5.09 -3.82 6.65
C LEU A 150 -3.87 -4.74 6.69
N LEU A 151 -4.10 -6.05 6.89
CA LEU A 151 -3.01 -7.03 6.89
C LEU A 151 -2.27 -7.03 5.55
N ALA A 152 -2.97 -7.05 4.42
CA ALA A 152 -2.35 -6.99 3.09
C ALA A 152 -1.52 -5.72 2.90
N GLY A 153 -2.03 -4.56 3.33
CA GLY A 153 -1.32 -3.28 3.26
C GLY A 153 0.01 -3.30 4.04
N ILE A 154 -0.01 -3.82 5.27
CA ILE A 154 1.21 -3.94 6.10
C ILE A 154 2.20 -4.92 5.48
N LEU A 155 1.75 -6.09 5.02
CA LEU A 155 2.61 -7.10 4.44
C LEU A 155 3.30 -6.62 3.16
N LEU A 156 2.60 -5.85 2.31
CA LEU A 156 3.19 -5.30 1.09
C LEU A 156 4.26 -4.24 1.38
N ASP A 157 4.00 -3.30 2.28
CA ASP A 157 4.96 -2.25 2.63
C ASP A 157 6.20 -2.80 3.36
N THR A 158 6.01 -3.84 4.18
CA THR A 158 7.08 -4.45 4.97
C THR A 158 7.78 -5.61 4.29
N GLN A 159 7.33 -6.00 3.08
CA GLN A 159 7.76 -7.21 2.38
C GLN A 159 7.68 -8.44 3.29
N ASN A 160 6.53 -8.62 3.94
CA ASN A 160 6.27 -9.66 4.91
C ASN A 160 7.25 -9.63 6.11
N LEU A 161 7.45 -8.45 6.72
CA LEU A 161 8.43 -8.19 7.78
C LEU A 161 9.86 -8.66 7.41
N ASN A 162 10.36 -8.22 6.26
CA ASN A 162 11.70 -8.56 5.83
C ASN A 162 12.74 -8.03 6.85
N PRO A 163 13.53 -8.91 7.51
CA PRO A 163 14.47 -8.52 8.55
C PRO A 163 15.64 -7.69 8.03
N SER A 164 15.83 -7.64 6.70
CA SER A 164 16.87 -6.83 6.04
C SER A 164 16.45 -5.37 5.85
N ALA A 165 15.23 -4.99 6.26
CA ALA A 165 14.78 -3.62 6.18
C ALA A 165 15.59 -2.70 7.12
N LYS A 166 15.86 -1.47 6.66
CA LYS A 166 16.65 -0.49 7.41
C LYS A 166 15.91 0.12 8.61
N LEU A 167 14.59 0.01 8.63
CA LEU A 167 13.73 0.58 9.68
C LEU A 167 13.23 -0.52 10.60
N SER A 168 13.04 -0.17 11.88
CA SER A 168 12.37 -1.06 12.84
C SER A 168 10.94 -1.34 12.38
N MET A 169 10.53 -2.61 12.44
CA MET A 169 9.18 -3.06 12.09
C MET A 169 8.45 -3.67 13.30
N THR A 170 8.85 -3.30 14.52
CA THR A 170 8.25 -3.85 15.74
C THR A 170 6.75 -3.58 15.81
N ARG A 171 6.33 -2.33 15.55
CA ARG A 171 4.91 -1.94 15.53
C ARG A 171 4.14 -2.64 14.41
N ASP A 172 4.75 -2.79 13.23
CA ASP A 172 4.14 -3.55 12.13
C ASP A 172 3.92 -5.02 12.52
N SER A 173 4.88 -5.63 13.24
CA SER A 173 4.75 -7.00 13.76
C SER A 173 3.62 -7.13 14.77
N GLU A 174 3.48 -6.18 15.70
CA GLU A 174 2.40 -6.17 16.69
C GLU A 174 1.02 -6.00 16.03
N ALA A 175 0.90 -5.08 15.07
CA ALA A 175 -0.33 -4.89 14.30
C ALA A 175 -0.69 -6.15 13.50
N ILE A 176 0.28 -6.81 12.86
CA ILE A 176 0.08 -8.09 12.18
C ILE A 176 -0.43 -9.16 13.16
N GLN A 177 0.17 -9.28 14.34
CA GLN A 177 -0.27 -10.26 15.35
C GLN A 177 -1.72 -10.02 15.77
N LEU A 178 -2.10 -8.76 15.99
CA LEU A 178 -3.48 -8.38 16.32
C LEU A 178 -4.46 -8.75 15.21
N LEU A 179 -4.11 -8.44 13.96
CA LEU A 179 -4.95 -8.73 12.80
C LEU A 179 -5.04 -10.23 12.51
N LEU A 180 -4.05 -11.02 12.90
CA LEU A 180 -4.06 -12.48 12.72
C LEU A 180 -4.85 -13.24 13.79
N VAL A 181 -5.34 -12.59 14.85
CA VAL A 181 -6.16 -13.26 15.87
C VAL A 181 -7.35 -13.97 15.21
N GLY A 182 -7.48 -15.27 15.49
CA GLY A 182 -8.50 -16.16 14.93
C GLY A 182 -8.19 -16.72 13.53
N SER A 183 -7.04 -16.39 12.94
CA SER A 183 -6.62 -16.90 11.63
C SER A 183 -5.76 -18.16 11.77
N ALA A 184 -5.70 -18.97 10.70
CA ALA A 184 -4.77 -20.10 10.64
C ALA A 184 -3.30 -19.64 10.72
N PRO A 185 -2.38 -20.42 11.31
CA PRO A 185 -0.98 -20.02 11.47
C PRO A 185 -0.25 -19.68 10.16
N THR A 186 -0.65 -20.31 9.06
CA THR A 186 -0.07 -20.11 7.72
C THR A 186 -0.67 -18.92 6.97
N TYR A 187 -1.77 -18.35 7.47
CA TYR A 187 -2.58 -17.37 6.75
C TYR A 187 -1.78 -16.14 6.30
N ARG A 188 -0.88 -15.65 7.16
CA ARG A 188 0.01 -14.52 6.84
C ARG A 188 0.81 -14.75 5.56
N ASN A 189 1.53 -15.88 5.51
CA ASN A 189 2.40 -16.20 4.38
C ASN A 189 1.56 -16.53 3.15
N SER A 190 0.49 -17.31 3.29
CA SER A 190 -0.42 -17.62 2.18
C SER A 190 -1.05 -16.37 1.56
N LEU A 191 -1.43 -15.38 2.38
CA LEU A 191 -1.95 -14.10 1.88
C LEU A 191 -0.86 -13.32 1.13
N PHE A 192 0.35 -13.23 1.67
CA PHE A 192 1.45 -12.55 1.02
C PHE A 192 1.83 -13.22 -0.32
N ASP A 193 1.90 -14.54 -0.35
CA ASP A 193 2.18 -15.31 -1.57
C ASP A 193 1.13 -15.06 -2.65
N GLN A 194 -0.16 -15.04 -2.27
CA GLN A 194 -1.26 -14.70 -3.20
C GLN A 194 -1.13 -13.25 -3.72
N LEU A 195 -0.76 -12.30 -2.87
CA LEU A 195 -0.55 -10.90 -3.27
C LEU A 195 0.65 -10.75 -4.22
N MET A 196 1.68 -11.58 -4.08
CA MET A 196 2.89 -11.55 -4.90
C MET A 196 2.80 -12.39 -6.16
N GLN A 197 1.81 -13.30 -6.25
CA GLN A 197 1.60 -14.13 -7.41
C GLN A 197 1.31 -13.27 -8.65
N ASP A 198 1.95 -13.63 -9.77
CA ASP A 198 1.61 -13.02 -11.05
C ASP A 198 0.18 -13.44 -11.42
N GLN A 199 -0.75 -12.49 -11.26
CA GLN A 199 -2.18 -12.64 -11.51
C GLN A 199 -2.43 -12.76 -13.02
N ARG A 200 -1.95 -13.87 -13.61
CA ARG A 200 -2.15 -14.30 -15.00
C ARG A 200 -3.31 -15.28 -15.15
N ASP A 201 -4.12 -15.47 -14.11
CA ASP A 201 -5.35 -16.24 -14.23
C ASP A 201 -6.24 -15.61 -15.30
N ASP A 202 -6.65 -16.40 -16.28
CA ASP A 202 -7.51 -16.00 -17.39
C ASP A 202 -8.85 -15.47 -16.85
N ALA A 203 -9.36 -16.06 -15.76
CA ALA A 203 -10.60 -15.62 -15.12
C ALA A 203 -10.46 -14.20 -14.54
N PHE A 204 -9.37 -13.94 -13.80
CA PHE A 204 -9.11 -12.61 -13.25
C PHE A 204 -8.79 -11.57 -14.33
N SER A 205 -8.12 -11.98 -15.41
CA SER A 205 -7.83 -11.11 -16.55
C SER A 205 -9.11 -10.58 -17.20
N GLY A 206 -10.14 -11.42 -17.34
CA GLY A 206 -11.47 -11.01 -17.80
C GLY A 206 -12.15 -10.00 -16.87
N VAL A 207 -12.04 -10.20 -15.55
CA VAL A 207 -12.54 -9.25 -14.54
C VAL A 207 -11.83 -7.90 -14.66
N LEU A 208 -10.51 -7.91 -14.86
CA LEU A 208 -9.70 -6.71 -14.99
C LEU A 208 -10.08 -5.90 -16.24
N GLN A 209 -10.25 -6.60 -17.37
CA GLN A 209 -10.64 -6.00 -18.64
C GLN A 209 -12.02 -5.36 -18.53
N LYS A 210 -13.01 -6.09 -17.98
CA LYS A 210 -14.38 -5.61 -17.82
C LYS A 210 -14.47 -4.34 -16.96
N ASN A 211 -13.70 -4.25 -15.88
CA ASN A 211 -13.87 -3.21 -14.87
C ASN A 211 -12.96 -1.98 -15.04
N TYR A 212 -11.79 -2.14 -15.67
CA TYR A 212 -10.76 -1.09 -15.70
C TYR A 212 -10.24 -0.76 -17.08
N VAL A 213 -10.57 -1.55 -18.11
CA VAL A 213 -10.29 -1.19 -19.50
C VAL A 213 -11.56 -0.54 -20.05
N LYS A 214 -11.49 0.73 -20.44
CA LYS A 214 -12.57 1.32 -21.24
C LYS A 214 -12.72 0.47 -22.51
N PRO A 215 -13.94 0.05 -22.90
CA PRO A 215 -14.13 -0.47 -24.24
C PRO A 215 -13.60 0.57 -25.23
N PRO A 216 -12.98 0.18 -26.35
CA PRO A 216 -12.59 1.13 -27.38
C PRO A 216 -13.86 1.87 -27.80
N THR A 217 -14.03 3.09 -27.31
CA THR A 217 -15.02 3.99 -27.89
C THR A 217 -14.52 4.26 -29.29
N GLU A 218 -15.31 3.83 -30.28
CA GLU A 218 -15.14 4.14 -31.68
C GLU A 218 -14.81 5.63 -31.83
N CYS A 219 -13.55 5.94 -32.11
CA CYS A 219 -13.17 7.25 -32.58
C CYS A 219 -13.55 7.31 -34.06
N ASN A 220 -14.84 7.52 -34.33
CA ASN A 220 -15.31 7.80 -35.67
C ASN A 220 -14.89 9.22 -36.07
N ASN A 221 -13.89 9.28 -36.96
CA ASN A 221 -13.70 10.22 -38.05
C ASN A 221 -13.90 11.73 -37.80
N SER A 222 -12.79 12.45 -37.76
CA SER A 222 -12.65 13.65 -38.60
C SER A 222 -11.26 13.68 -39.25
N LYS A 223 -11.28 13.80 -40.59
CA LYS A 223 -10.13 13.82 -41.48
C LYS A 223 -9.30 15.10 -41.27
N GLY A 224 -7.98 14.96 -41.40
CA GLY A 224 -7.04 16.05 -41.67
C GLY A 224 -5.66 15.46 -41.96
N SER A 225 -5.26 15.51 -43.23
CA SER A 225 -4.04 15.00 -43.87
C SER A 225 -2.75 15.16 -43.03
N THR A 226 -1.74 14.30 -43.14
CA THR A 226 -0.86 14.24 -44.33
C THR A 226 -0.09 12.91 -44.37
N LEU A 227 -0.05 12.34 -45.58
CA LEU A 227 0.99 11.48 -46.18
C LEU A 227 2.35 11.55 -45.42
N ASP A 228 3.05 10.45 -45.16
CA ASP A 228 3.74 9.72 -46.21
C ASP A 228 4.04 8.24 -45.89
N GLN A 229 3.87 7.45 -46.95
CA GLN A 229 4.61 6.25 -47.36
C GLN A 229 4.98 5.16 -46.32
N GLN A 230 4.07 4.19 -46.26
CA GLN A 230 4.32 2.77 -46.51
C GLN A 230 5.56 2.48 -47.40
N ILE A 231 6.50 1.64 -46.90
CA ILE A 231 7.08 0.54 -47.69
C ILE A 231 7.21 -0.67 -46.76
N SER A 232 6.43 -1.70 -47.10
CA SER A 232 6.61 -3.08 -46.71
C SER A 232 7.20 -3.77 -47.94
N ASP A 233 8.24 -4.57 -47.77
CA ASP A 233 8.55 -5.64 -48.72
C ASP A 233 8.97 -6.89 -47.95
N LYS A 234 8.16 -7.94 -48.12
CA LYS A 234 8.52 -9.34 -47.92
C LYS A 234 9.17 -9.87 -49.20
N ASN A 235 9.92 -10.96 -49.03
CA ASN A 235 10.15 -12.12 -49.93
C ASN A 235 11.65 -12.41 -50.11
N THR A 236 12.19 -13.61 -50.30
CA THR A 236 11.85 -15.04 -50.09
C THR A 236 13.16 -15.77 -50.44
N ASP A 237 13.48 -16.85 -49.71
CA ASP A 237 14.36 -18.01 -49.98
C ASP A 237 15.40 -18.03 -51.14
N GLN A 238 16.65 -18.48 -50.87
CA GLN A 238 17.13 -19.84 -51.21
C GLN A 238 18.66 -20.06 -50.98
N GLU A 239 18.94 -21.23 -50.41
CA GLU A 239 20.07 -22.18 -50.61
C GLU A 239 21.56 -21.74 -50.58
N GLY A 240 22.33 -22.45 -49.73
CA GLY A 240 23.51 -23.17 -50.21
C GLY A 240 24.83 -22.98 -49.45
N VAL A 241 25.35 -24.11 -48.94
CA VAL A 241 26.77 -24.45 -48.69
C VAL A 241 27.35 -24.16 -47.29
N ALA A 242 27.49 -25.24 -46.52
CA ALA A 242 28.58 -25.46 -45.53
C ALA A 242 29.68 -26.34 -46.18
N PRO A 243 30.81 -26.70 -45.55
CA PRO A 243 31.40 -26.32 -44.25
C PRO A 243 32.90 -25.92 -44.40
N VAL A 244 33.65 -25.71 -43.30
CA VAL A 244 35.04 -26.22 -43.08
C VAL A 244 35.59 -25.76 -41.71
N ALA A 245 36.25 -26.71 -41.04
CA ALA A 245 37.00 -26.67 -39.77
C ALA A 245 38.13 -25.61 -39.77
N ASP A 246 38.81 -25.25 -38.68
CA ASP A 246 39.53 -26.13 -37.75
C ASP A 246 40.32 -25.28 -36.72
N LYS A 247 40.70 -25.92 -35.59
CA LYS A 247 41.88 -25.64 -34.73
C LYS A 247 41.89 -24.47 -33.73
N SER A 248 41.78 -24.85 -32.44
CA SER A 248 42.65 -24.34 -31.36
C SER A 248 44.11 -24.86 -31.56
N PRO A 249 45.19 -24.35 -30.89
CA PRO A 249 45.39 -24.43 -29.43
C PRO A 249 46.32 -23.39 -28.73
N LYS A 250 46.26 -23.38 -27.38
CA LYS A 250 47.31 -23.29 -26.33
C LYS A 250 48.47 -22.26 -26.39
N ASP A 251 48.72 -21.55 -25.29
CA ASP A 251 49.74 -21.83 -24.23
C ASP A 251 49.86 -20.62 -23.26
N ALA A 252 49.73 -20.81 -21.93
CA ALA A 252 50.80 -20.95 -20.91
C ALA A 252 51.46 -19.59 -20.53
N GLN A 253 51.68 -19.16 -19.28
CA GLN A 253 52.34 -19.83 -18.15
C GLN A 253 52.35 -18.92 -16.88
N ASN A 254 52.31 -19.54 -15.68
CA ASN A 254 53.07 -19.24 -14.44
C ASN A 254 52.90 -17.90 -13.67
N ALA A 255 52.96 -17.78 -12.33
CA ALA A 255 53.44 -18.66 -11.25
C ALA A 255 52.94 -18.26 -9.82
N LYS A 256 52.87 -19.27 -8.93
CA LYS A 256 53.18 -19.39 -7.47
C LYS A 256 52.61 -18.35 -6.47
N ALA A 257 51.78 -18.70 -5.47
CA ALA A 257 51.90 -19.64 -4.32
C ALA A 257 52.77 -19.14 -3.14
N ASN A 258 52.15 -18.92 -1.96
CA ASN A 258 52.57 -19.52 -0.69
C ASN A 258 51.56 -19.30 0.46
N THR A 259 51.49 -20.32 1.31
CA THR A 259 50.55 -20.61 2.41
C THR A 259 51.17 -20.26 3.77
N VAL A 260 50.34 -20.17 4.84
CA VAL A 260 50.54 -20.70 6.24
C VAL A 260 50.01 -19.75 7.36
N SER A 261 49.18 -20.30 8.27
CA SER A 261 48.70 -19.78 9.59
C SER A 261 49.51 -20.43 10.76
N PRO A 262 49.28 -20.29 12.11
CA PRO A 262 48.21 -19.65 12.93
C PRO A 262 48.62 -18.92 14.29
N LYS A 263 47.60 -18.36 15.00
CA LYS A 263 47.32 -17.91 16.44
C LYS A 263 48.35 -18.10 17.62
N PRO A 264 48.19 -17.59 18.91
CA PRO A 264 47.03 -16.99 19.66
C PRO A 264 47.31 -15.81 20.68
N GLY A 265 46.27 -15.25 21.35
CA GLY A 265 46.39 -14.52 22.66
C GLY A 265 45.29 -13.46 23.02
N LYS A 266 44.65 -13.56 24.21
CA LYS A 266 43.70 -12.63 24.92
C LYS A 266 44.45 -11.95 26.11
N PRO A 267 43.98 -10.91 26.87
CA PRO A 267 42.64 -10.76 27.50
C PRO A 267 42.09 -9.29 27.69
N ILE A 268 40.96 -9.20 28.43
CA ILE A 268 39.98 -8.10 28.71
C ILE A 268 40.50 -7.00 29.67
N PRO A 269 39.86 -5.80 29.75
CA PRO A 269 39.12 -5.43 30.97
C PRO A 269 37.76 -4.70 30.75
N THR A 270 36.85 -4.83 31.73
CA THR A 270 35.55 -4.11 31.91
C THR A 270 35.68 -2.99 32.99
N PRO A 271 34.59 -2.33 33.49
CA PRO A 271 34.08 -1.02 33.06
C PRO A 271 34.17 0.08 34.16
N THR A 272 34.13 1.37 33.78
CA THR A 272 34.14 2.50 34.74
C THR A 272 32.83 3.31 34.69
N LYS A 273 32.23 3.55 35.86
CA LYS A 273 31.03 4.36 36.15
C LYS A 273 31.32 5.87 36.05
N SER A 274 30.37 6.70 35.59
CA SER A 274 29.56 7.69 36.37
C SER A 274 29.40 8.99 35.52
N PRO A 275 28.54 10.00 35.84
CA PRO A 275 27.38 10.06 36.75
C PRO A 275 26.10 10.65 36.11
N ALA A 276 25.03 10.62 36.91
CA ALA A 276 23.69 11.16 36.65
C ALA A 276 23.62 12.69 36.45
N VAL A 277 22.67 13.13 35.61
CA VAL A 277 22.18 14.51 35.55
C VAL A 277 20.65 14.48 35.67
N THR A 278 20.14 15.25 36.63
CA THR A 278 18.72 15.47 36.93
C THR A 278 18.01 16.27 35.82
N PRO A 279 16.69 16.06 35.60
CA PRO A 279 15.99 16.63 34.45
C PRO A 279 15.54 18.08 34.69
N ALA A 280 15.78 18.93 33.69
CA ALA A 280 15.17 20.25 33.59
C ALA A 280 13.76 20.15 32.97
N LYS A 281 12.82 20.88 33.59
CA LYS A 281 11.39 20.94 33.28
C LYS A 281 11.15 21.85 32.05
N ALA A 282 10.30 21.42 31.11
CA ALA A 282 9.78 22.25 30.03
C ALA A 282 8.30 21.87 29.72
N PRO A 283 7.51 22.77 29.13
CA PRO A 283 6.10 22.99 29.46
C PRO A 283 5.11 22.12 28.67
N ASP A 284 3.91 22.02 29.25
CA ASP A 284 2.73 21.32 28.74
C ASP A 284 2.42 21.60 27.26
N THR A 285 2.42 20.54 26.45
CA THR A 285 1.55 20.46 25.27
C THR A 285 0.95 19.06 25.18
N ASN A 286 -0.38 19.05 25.24
CA ASN A 286 -1.24 17.91 25.35
C ASN A 286 -1.37 17.22 23.98
N ARG A 287 -0.49 16.27 23.63
CA ARG A 287 -0.69 15.38 22.47
C ARG A 287 0.18 14.12 22.54
N GLY A 288 -0.19 13.19 23.40
CA GLY A 288 0.39 11.85 23.42
C GLY A 288 -0.69 10.83 23.74
N LYS A 289 -1.20 10.12 22.72
CA LYS A 289 -1.99 8.91 22.94
C LYS A 289 -1.16 7.70 22.50
N ASN A 290 -0.55 7.12 23.52
CA ASN A 290 -0.19 5.72 23.76
C ASN A 290 0.54 4.92 22.67
N THR A 291 1.88 4.88 22.80
CA THR A 291 2.76 3.87 22.19
C THR A 291 2.79 2.53 22.96
N PHE A 292 1.87 2.29 23.91
CA PHE A 292 2.03 1.24 24.94
C PHE A 292 0.95 0.15 24.95
N PHE A 293 -0.11 0.24 24.15
CA PHE A 293 -1.21 -0.72 24.27
C PHE A 293 -0.93 -2.09 23.67
N LEU A 294 -0.41 -2.14 22.45
CA LEU A 294 -0.06 -3.41 21.81
C LEU A 294 1.01 -4.15 22.62
N ALA A 295 2.02 -3.44 23.12
CA ALA A 295 3.00 -3.98 24.06
C ALA A 295 2.37 -4.59 25.33
N LYS A 296 1.27 -4.00 25.83
CA LYS A 296 0.51 -4.53 26.99
C LYS A 296 -0.26 -5.80 26.64
N TRP A 297 -0.84 -5.89 25.44
CA TRP A 297 -1.60 -7.07 25.02
C TRP A 297 -0.69 -8.27 24.72
N PHE A 298 0.50 -8.02 24.17
CA PHE A 298 1.46 -9.06 23.80
C PHE A 298 2.54 -9.32 24.86
N GLY A 299 2.46 -8.69 26.04
CA GLY A 299 3.31 -9.01 27.19
C GLY A 299 4.75 -8.50 27.10
N PHE A 300 5.02 -7.47 26.30
CA PHE A 300 6.35 -6.87 26.13
C PHE A 300 6.63 -5.68 27.07
N GLY A 301 5.89 -5.53 28.15
CA GLY A 301 6.18 -4.54 29.19
C GLY A 301 7.45 -4.92 29.97
N SER A 302 8.47 -4.06 29.96
CA SER A 302 9.71 -4.24 30.72
C SER A 302 9.42 -4.56 32.19
N LYS A 303 10.10 -5.58 32.71
CA LYS A 303 10.37 -5.69 34.16
C LYS A 303 11.30 -4.57 34.60
#